data_AF-A0A2P6SJ58-F1
#
_entry.id   AF-A0A2P6SJ58-F1
#
_cell.length_a   1.000
_cell.length_b   1.000
_cell.length_c   1.000
_cell.angle_alpha   90.00
_cell.angle_beta   90.00
_cell.angle_gamma   90.00
#
_symmetry.space_group_name_H-M   'P 1'
#
loop_
_entity.id
_entity.type
_entity.pdbx_description
1 polymer ?
#
loop_
_entity_poly.entity_id
_entity_poly.type
_entity_poly.pdbx_seq_one_letter_code
_entity_poly.pdbx_strand_id
1 'polypeptide(L)'
;MSGTGIRELPSSIGMLEGLTLLNLRDCKELLSIPTSLSGVKSLKVLNLSGCSKLEKLPEELGHAESLERLDMSGTAIREPPSFQPFSFEKS
;
A
#
# COMPACT_ATOMS: atom_id res chain seq x y z
N MET A 1 11.98 10.03 17.31
CA MET A 1 12.62 10.38 16.02
C MET A 1 12.55 9.10 15.20
N SER A 2 11.70 8.93 14.19
CA SER A 2 11.60 9.74 12.99
C SER A 2 10.23 9.50 12.35
N GLY A 3 9.27 10.40 12.55
CA GLY A 3 8.19 10.53 11.58
C GLY A 3 8.82 11.21 10.40
N THR A 4 9.16 10.46 9.35
CA THR A 4 9.60 11.07 8.10
C THR A 4 8.49 12.03 7.69
N GLY A 5 8.79 13.29 7.39
CA GLY A 5 7.81 14.29 6.93
C GLY A 5 7.22 13.99 5.54
N ILE A 6 7.20 12.71 5.16
CA ILE A 6 6.68 12.18 3.91
C ILE A 6 5.17 12.31 3.98
N ARG A 7 4.65 13.25 3.19
CA ARG A 7 3.22 13.44 2.98
C ARG A 7 2.67 12.56 1.88
N GLU A 8 3.50 12.30 0.88
CA GLU A 8 3.18 11.52 -0.30
C GLU A 8 4.41 10.75 -0.73
N LEU A 9 4.22 9.51 -1.19
CA LEU A 9 5.28 8.75 -1.84
C LEU A 9 5.40 9.15 -3.32
N PRO A 10 6.62 9.16 -3.88
CA PRO A 10 6.80 9.41 -5.31
C PRO A 10 6.15 8.29 -6.12
N SER A 11 5.51 8.63 -7.24
CA SER A 11 4.88 7.66 -8.15
C SER A 11 5.84 6.58 -8.67
N SER A 12 7.14 6.89 -8.71
CA SER A 12 8.20 5.94 -9.08
C SER A 12 8.29 4.72 -8.15
N ILE A 13 7.75 4.78 -6.93
CA ILE A 13 7.74 3.61 -6.03
C ILE A 13 6.99 2.42 -6.66
N GLY A 14 5.93 2.69 -7.43
CA GLY A 14 5.20 1.65 -8.11
C GLY A 14 5.81 1.21 -9.44
N MET A 15 6.93 1.80 -9.85
CA MET A 15 7.75 1.29 -10.95
C MET A 15 8.83 0.31 -10.47
N LEU A 16 8.95 0.08 -9.17
CA LEU A 16 9.91 -0.88 -8.61
C LEU A 16 9.43 -2.31 -8.87
N GLU A 17 9.86 -2.87 -9.99
CA GLU A 17 9.67 -4.28 -10.31
C GLU A 17 10.35 -5.16 -9.24
N GLY A 18 9.62 -6.15 -8.70
CA GLY A 18 10.14 -7.04 -7.66
C GLY A 18 10.13 -6.48 -6.24
N LEU A 19 9.49 -5.32 -5.99
CA LEU A 19 9.29 -4.83 -4.64
C LEU A 19 8.40 -5.82 -3.86
N THR A 20 8.98 -6.50 -2.86
CA THR A 20 8.27 -7.51 -2.05
C THR A 20 7.81 -6.99 -0.69
N LEU A 21 8.46 -5.95 -0.16
CA LEU A 21 8.16 -5.36 1.14
C LEU A 21 8.20 -3.84 1.06
N LEU A 22 7.10 -3.20 1.45
CA LEU A 22 7.00 -1.75 1.64
C LEU A 22 6.62 -1.44 3.08
N ASN A 23 7.53 -0.80 3.81
CA ASN A 23 7.33 -0.44 5.22
C ASN A 23 7.31 1.09 5.37
N LEU A 24 6.12 1.63 5.69
CA LEU A 24 5.87 3.04 5.95
C LEU A 24 5.41 3.26 7.40
N ARG A 25 5.73 2.33 8.30
CA ARG A 25 5.38 2.42 9.71
C ARG A 25 5.73 3.79 10.30
N ASP A 26 4.80 4.33 11.09
CA ASP A 26 4.91 5.60 11.80
C ASP A 26 5.10 6.84 10.87
N CYS A 27 4.75 6.73 9.58
CA CYS A 27 4.64 7.88 8.68
C CYS A 27 3.35 8.67 8.95
N LYS A 28 3.32 9.36 10.10
CA LYS A 28 2.14 10.08 10.62
C LYS A 28 1.61 11.18 9.70
N GLU A 29 2.47 11.72 8.84
CA GLU A 29 2.13 12.79 7.90
C GLU A 29 1.67 12.27 6.54
N LEU A 30 1.72 10.94 6.30
CA LEU A 30 1.34 10.32 5.03
C LEU A 30 -0.16 10.48 4.79
N LEU A 31 -0.52 11.14 3.69
CA LEU A 31 -1.91 11.40 3.29
C LEU A 31 -2.40 10.39 2.25
N SER A 32 -1.50 9.92 1.38
CA SER A 32 -1.84 9.01 0.28
C SER A 32 -0.65 8.15 -0.15
N ILE A 33 -0.98 7.02 -0.77
CA ILE A 33 -0.05 6.17 -1.51
C ILE A 33 -0.33 6.41 -3.01
N PRO A 34 0.70 6.50 -3.88
CA PRO A 34 0.49 6.71 -5.30
C PRO A 34 -0.35 5.59 -5.92
N THR A 35 -1.15 5.95 -6.93
CA THR A 35 -2.06 5.06 -7.67
C THR A 35 -1.34 4.19 -8.70
N SER A 36 -0.24 4.68 -9.28
CA SER A 36 0.58 3.90 -10.20
C SER A 36 1.43 2.92 -9.40
N LEU A 37 0.88 1.74 -9.17
CA LEU A 37 1.47 0.65 -8.41
C LEU A 37 1.75 -0.57 -9.29
N SER A 38 2.19 -0.38 -10.55
CA SER A 38 2.42 -1.52 -11.47
C SER A 38 3.35 -2.61 -10.90
N GLY A 39 4.28 -2.24 -10.01
CA GLY A 39 5.20 -3.12 -9.29
C GLY A 39 4.57 -3.88 -8.11
N VAL A 40 3.34 -3.55 -7.67
CA VAL A 40 2.72 -4.23 -6.50
C VAL A 40 2.24 -5.64 -6.78
N LYS A 41 2.29 -6.09 -8.04
CA LYS A 41 2.10 -7.51 -8.37
C LYS A 41 3.05 -8.42 -7.58
N SER A 42 4.26 -7.93 -7.26
CA SER A 42 5.26 -8.67 -6.46
C SER A 42 5.21 -8.37 -4.96
N LEU A 43 4.40 -7.39 -4.53
CA LEU A 43 4.37 -6.93 -3.15
C LEU A 43 3.71 -7.97 -2.26
N LYS A 44 4.46 -8.49 -1.29
CA LYS A 44 3.99 -9.48 -0.31
C LYS A 44 3.58 -8.85 1.00
N VAL A 45 4.27 -7.78 1.40
CA VAL A 45 4.06 -7.13 2.70
C VAL A 45 3.95 -5.62 2.55
N LEU A 46 2.84 -5.07 3.01
CA LEU A 46 2.61 -3.63 3.14
C LEU A 46 2.34 -3.26 4.60
N ASN A 47 3.22 -2.48 5.21
CA ASN A 47 3.07 -1.98 6.58
C ASN A 47 2.83 -0.47 6.61
N LEU A 48 1.63 -0.09 7.04
CA LEU A 48 1.15 1.29 7.20
C LEU A 48 0.82 1.61 8.66
N SER A 49 1.29 0.77 9.60
CA SER A 49 0.97 0.92 11.02
C SER A 49 1.40 2.29 11.53
N GLY A 50 0.51 2.98 12.25
CA GLY A 50 0.78 4.31 12.80
C GLY A 50 0.75 5.46 11.79
N CYS A 51 0.34 5.25 10.53
CA CYS A 51 0.10 6.32 9.55
C CYS A 51 -1.23 7.04 9.83
N SER A 52 -1.26 7.84 10.90
CA SER A 52 -2.49 8.43 11.47
C SER A 52 -3.29 9.35 10.56
N LYS A 53 -2.68 9.91 9.51
CA LYS A 53 -3.37 10.79 8.54
C LYS A 53 -3.74 10.11 7.22
N LEU A 54 -3.44 8.81 7.09
CA LEU A 54 -3.78 8.06 5.89
C LEU A 54 -5.26 7.67 5.96
N GLU A 55 -6.07 8.24 5.08
CA GLU A 55 -7.54 8.06 5.08
C GLU A 55 -8.04 7.04 4.06
N LYS A 56 -7.27 6.79 2.99
CA LYS A 56 -7.66 5.89 1.91
C LYS A 56 -6.47 5.20 1.28
N LEU A 57 -6.74 4.06 0.65
CA LEU A 57 -5.79 3.33 -0.18
C LEU A 57 -6.15 3.49 -1.67
N PRO A 58 -5.16 3.41 -2.57
CA PRO A 58 -5.41 3.36 -4.01
C PRO A 58 -6.17 2.08 -4.36
N GLU A 59 -7.12 2.18 -5.30
CA GLU A 59 -7.89 1.02 -5.80
C GLU A 59 -6.97 -0.02 -6.44
N GLU A 60 -5.84 0.42 -7.01
CA GLU A 60 -4.84 -0.44 -7.62
C GLU A 60 -4.15 -1.38 -6.62
N LEU A 61 -4.22 -1.11 -5.31
CA LEU A 61 -3.79 -2.08 -4.30
C LEU A 61 -4.65 -3.35 -4.34
N GLY A 62 -5.88 -3.25 -4.83
CA GLY A 62 -6.75 -4.39 -5.12
C GLY A 62 -6.21 -5.34 -6.19
N HIS A 63 -5.21 -4.92 -6.97
CA HIS A 63 -4.50 -5.73 -7.98
C HIS A 63 -3.20 -6.36 -7.44
N ALA A 64 -2.89 -6.22 -6.15
CA ALA A 64 -1.70 -6.80 -5.54
C ALA A 64 -1.87 -8.32 -5.32
N GLU A 65 -1.72 -9.10 -6.40
CA GLU A 65 -1.93 -10.56 -6.41
C GLU A 65 -1.04 -11.32 -5.41
N SER A 66 0.17 -10.83 -5.14
CA SER A 66 1.12 -11.48 -4.21
C SER A 66 0.97 -11.01 -2.76
N LEU A 67 0.00 -10.14 -2.43
CA LEU A 67 -0.08 -9.53 -1.11
C LEU A 67 -0.51 -10.54 -0.05
N GLU A 68 0.42 -10.88 0.84
CA GLU A 68 0.22 -11.84 1.93
C GLU A 68 -0.10 -11.13 3.26
N ARG A 69 0.39 -9.90 3.45
CA ARG A 69 0.20 -9.13 4.69
C ARG A 69 -0.01 -7.65 4.42
N LEU A 70 -1.10 -7.11 4.99
CA LEU A 70 -1.43 -5.71 5.02
C LEU A 70 -1.70 -5.27 6.46
N ASP A 71 -0.87 -4.37 7.00
CA ASP A 71 -1.08 -3.77 8.32
C ASP A 71 -1.48 -2.29 8.16
N MET A 72 -2.72 -1.97 8.54
CA MET A 72 -3.28 -0.62 8.53
C MET A 72 -3.63 -0.13 9.95
N SER A 73 -3.07 -0.77 10.99
CA SER A 73 -3.36 -0.43 12.37
C SER A 73 -2.96 1.02 12.68
N GLY A 74 -3.82 1.77 13.36
CA GLY A 74 -3.54 3.18 13.66
C GLY A 74 -3.50 4.11 12.45
N THR A 75 -4.12 3.72 11.33
CA THR A 75 -4.46 4.62 10.21
C THR A 75 -5.85 5.24 10.42
N ALA A 76 -6.21 6.24 9.60
CA ALA A 76 -7.55 6.82 9.56
C ALA A 76 -8.45 6.15 8.50
N ILE A 77 -8.01 5.04 7.91
CA ILE A 77 -8.73 4.29 6.88
C ILE A 77 -10.04 3.74 7.46
N ARG A 78 -11.16 4.11 6.83
CA ARG A 78 -12.51 3.68 7.25
C ARG A 78 -13.07 2.56 6.39
N GLU A 79 -12.59 2.46 5.16
CA GLU A 79 -13.04 1.49 4.17
C GLU A 79 -11.90 0.53 3.86
N PRO A 80 -12.13 -0.80 3.89
CA PRO A 80 -11.12 -1.75 3.46
C PRO A 80 -10.87 -1.61 1.95
N PRO A 81 -9.65 -1.93 1.47
CA PRO A 81 -9.38 -1.97 0.05
C PRO A 81 -10.26 -3.02 -0.65
N SER A 82 -10.73 -2.68 -1.85
CA SER A 82 -11.46 -3.60 -2.71
C SER A 82 -10.50 -4.56 -3.40
N PHE A 83 -10.25 -5.72 -2.78
CA PHE A 83 -9.52 -6.78 -3.47
C PHE A 83 -10.39 -7.37 -4.58
N GLN A 84 -9.89 -7.30 -5.82
CA GLN A 84 -10.55 -7.98 -6.94
C GLN A 84 -10.46 -9.49 -6.65
N PRO A 85 -11.57 -10.25 -6.76
CA PRO A 85 -11.51 -11.70 -6.65
C PRO A 85 -10.55 -12.23 -7.72
N PHE A 86 -9.68 -13.17 -7.33
CA PHE A 86 -8.81 -13.87 -8.27
C PHE A 86 -9.67 -14.45 -9.40
N SER A 87 -9.57 -13.86 -10.59
CA SER A 87 -10.03 -14.52 -11.81
C SER A 87 -9.15 -15.75 -11.97
N PHE A 88 -9.66 -16.93 -11.56
CA PHE A 88 -9.17 -18.19 -12.08
C PHE A 88 -9.41 -18.16 -13.59
N GLU A 89 -8.47 -17.64 -14.37
CA GLU A 89 -8.39 -18.01 -15.78
C GLU A 89 -7.95 -19.47 -15.83
N LYS A 90 -8.99 -20.30 -15.77
CA LYS A 90 -9.07 -21.72 -16.02
C LYS A 90 -8.25 -22.05 -17.27
N SER A 91 -7.09 -22.67 -17.07
CA SER A 91 -6.42 -23.47 -18.12
C SER A 91 -7.13 -24.83 -18.25
#